data_AF-A0A9D8SBQ3-F1
#
_entry.id   AF-A0A9D8SBQ3-F1
#
_cell.length_a   1.000
_cell.length_b   1.000
_cell.length_c   1.000
_cell.angle_alpha   90.00
_cell.angle_beta   90.00
_cell.angle_gamma   90.00
#
_symmetry.space_group_name_H-M   'P 1'
#
loop_
_entity.id
_entity.type
_entity.pdbx_description
1 polymer ?
#
loop_
_entity_poly.entity_id
_entity_poly.type
_entity_poly.pdbx_seq_one_letter_code
_entity_poly.pdbx_strand_id
1 'polypeptide(L)'
;MTAAVDLTRSQREAAEKCSVAFWNTYEAMQRLGGMTAFVENGWAGKDYTHINYAGGREIARQLYYALLQGAESYSHALRERIEREKPIISEPLPMVQAPMPVTLQDSVITIPR
;
A
#
# COMPACT_ATOMS: atom_id res chain seq x y z
N MET A 1 14.06 20.33 -21.89
CA MET A 1 14.17 20.93 -20.55
C MET A 1 14.19 19.81 -19.52
N THR A 2 15.23 19.72 -18.67
CA THR A 2 15.43 18.60 -17.72
C THR A 2 15.05 18.93 -16.26
N ALA A 3 14.83 20.20 -15.92
CA ALA A 3 14.65 20.65 -14.53
C ALA A 3 13.56 19.89 -13.74
N ALA A 4 12.40 19.62 -14.36
CA ALA A 4 11.33 18.85 -13.71
C ALA A 4 11.73 17.39 -13.45
N VAL A 5 12.51 16.78 -14.35
CA VAL A 5 13.04 15.42 -14.20
C VAL A 5 14.09 15.37 -13.10
N ASP A 6 15.00 16.35 -13.08
CA ASP A 6 16.05 16.43 -12.06
C ASP A 6 15.44 16.68 -10.66
N LEU A 7 14.46 17.58 -10.54
CA LEU A 7 13.72 17.77 -9.29
C LEU A 7 13.00 16.50 -8.84
N THR A 8 12.34 15.79 -9.76
CA THR A 8 11.67 14.51 -9.46
C THR A 8 12.67 13.49 -8.94
N ARG A 9 13.87 13.42 -9.51
CA ARG A 9 14.96 12.55 -9.04
C ARG A 9 15.38 12.93 -7.63
N SER A 10 15.65 14.21 -7.37
CA SER A 10 16.05 14.67 -6.03
C SER A 10 14.96 14.42 -4.98
N GLN A 11 13.68 14.59 -5.32
CA GLN A 11 12.56 14.29 -4.42
C GLN A 11 12.47 12.79 -4.10
N ARG A 12 12.69 11.92 -5.08
CA ARG A 12 12.75 10.47 -4.87
C ARG A 12 13.90 10.08 -3.95
N GLU A 13 15.10 10.58 -4.22
CA GLU A 13 16.28 10.32 -3.39
C GLU A 13 16.07 10.79 -1.94
N ALA A 14 15.42 11.94 -1.74
CA ALA A 14 15.08 12.44 -0.41
C ALA A 14 14.07 11.53 0.30
N ALA A 15 13.04 11.05 -0.42
CA ALA A 15 12.06 10.14 0.14
C ALA A 15 12.67 8.79 0.57
N GLU A 16 13.58 8.24 -0.25
CA GLU A 16 14.33 7.03 0.06
C GLU A 16 15.18 7.20 1.32
N LYS A 17 15.94 8.29 1.42
CA LYS A 17 16.77 8.61 2.61
C LYS A 17 15.94 8.76 3.88
N CYS A 18 14.73 9.29 3.76
CA CYS A 18 13.82 9.49 4.89
C CYS A 18 12.90 8.29 5.16
N SER A 19 12.98 7.21 4.35
CA SER A 19 12.06 6.07 4.43
C SER A 19 10.58 6.46 4.38
N VAL A 20 10.24 7.42 3.52
CA VAL A 20 8.85 7.86 3.28
C VAL A 20 8.40 7.47 1.88
N ALA A 21 7.10 7.32 1.71
CA ALA A 21 6.53 7.00 0.40
C ALA A 21 6.73 8.16 -0.59
N PHE A 22 7.03 7.82 -1.84
CA PHE A 22 7.12 8.75 -2.96
C PHE A 22 6.20 8.30 -4.09
N TRP A 23 5.38 9.23 -4.59
CA TRP A 23 4.58 9.01 -5.78
C TRP A 23 4.94 10.05 -6.84
N ASN A 24 5.28 9.57 -8.04
CA ASN A 24 5.82 10.40 -9.11
C ASN A 24 4.71 11.18 -9.82
N THR A 25 4.28 12.30 -9.24
CA THR A 25 3.23 13.15 -9.80
C THR A 25 3.59 13.70 -11.18
N TYR A 26 4.86 14.01 -11.42
CA TYR A 26 5.33 14.46 -12.73
C TYR A 26 5.06 13.40 -13.80
N GLU A 27 5.46 12.15 -13.56
CA GLU A 27 5.20 11.05 -14.49
C GLU A 27 3.70 10.78 -14.66
N ALA A 28 2.90 10.88 -13.59
CA ALA A 28 1.45 10.76 -13.68
C ALA A 28 0.85 11.82 -14.62
N MET A 29 1.28 13.09 -14.51
CA MET A 29 0.89 14.15 -15.44
C MET A 29 1.37 13.87 -16.87
N GLN A 30 2.60 13.39 -17.05
CA GLN A 30 3.13 13.06 -18.38
C GLN A 30 2.35 11.93 -19.07
N ARG A 31 1.92 10.90 -18.33
CA ARG A 31 1.07 9.81 -18.86
C ARG A 31 -0.31 10.31 -19.32
N LEU A 32 -0.77 11.42 -18.75
CA LEU A 32 -2.02 12.10 -19.12
C LEU A 32 -1.83 13.14 -20.24
N GLY A 33 -0.67 13.17 -20.91
CA GLY A 33 -0.38 14.10 -22.01
C GLY A 33 0.35 15.39 -21.59
N GLY A 34 0.73 15.50 -20.31
CA GLY A 34 1.48 16.63 -19.79
C GLY A 34 0.68 17.93 -19.70
N MET A 35 1.37 19.03 -19.42
CA MET A 35 0.71 20.31 -19.13
C MET A 35 -0.12 20.86 -20.30
N THR A 36 0.32 20.67 -21.54
CA THR A 36 -0.45 21.11 -22.71
C THR A 36 -1.82 20.45 -22.75
N ALA A 37 -1.89 19.13 -22.56
CA ALA A 37 -3.16 18.41 -22.48
C ALA A 37 -4.00 18.88 -21.28
N PHE A 38 -3.37 19.21 -20.15
CA PHE A 38 -4.10 19.76 -19.00
C PHE A 38 -4.76 21.10 -19.32
N VAL A 39 -4.09 21.98 -20.07
CA VAL A 39 -4.70 23.25 -20.50
C VAL A 39 -5.83 22.98 -21.50
N GLU A 40 -5.62 22.10 -22.48
CA GLU A 40 -6.63 21.74 -23.49
C GLU A 40 -7.90 21.12 -22.87
N ASN A 41 -7.74 20.31 -21.82
CA ASN A 41 -8.85 19.68 -21.08
C ASN A 41 -9.47 20.61 -20.01
N GLY A 42 -9.01 21.85 -19.87
CA GLY A 42 -9.49 22.78 -18.84
C GLY A 42 -9.11 22.37 -17.42
N TRP A 43 -8.06 21.58 -17.24
CA TRP A 43 -7.51 21.12 -15.97
C TRP A 43 -6.39 22.02 -15.43
N ALA A 44 -5.88 22.94 -16.24
CA ALA A 44 -4.87 23.92 -15.87
C ALA A 44 -5.20 25.32 -16.41
N GLY A 45 -4.56 26.34 -15.83
CA GLY A 45 -4.62 27.71 -16.31
C GLY A 45 -3.81 27.91 -17.60
N LYS A 46 -4.11 28.98 -18.35
CA LYS A 46 -3.35 29.37 -19.56
C LYS A 46 -1.93 29.87 -19.26
N ASP A 47 -1.50 29.82 -18.00
CA ASP A 47 -0.11 30.06 -17.60
C ASP A 47 0.78 28.81 -17.76
N TYR A 48 0.18 27.68 -18.19
CA TYR A 48 0.88 26.40 -18.40
C TYR A 48 1.73 25.97 -17.20
N THR A 49 1.33 26.35 -15.99
CA THR A 49 2.09 26.05 -14.77
C THR A 49 1.16 25.53 -13.67
N HIS A 50 0.02 26.20 -13.44
CA HIS A 50 -0.86 25.84 -12.33
C HIS A 50 -2.04 24.98 -12.79
N ILE A 51 -2.20 23.81 -12.17
CA ILE A 51 -3.42 23.03 -12.28
C ILE A 51 -4.54 23.70 -11.47
N ASN A 52 -5.77 23.62 -11.97
CA ASN A 52 -6.95 24.10 -11.25
C ASN A 52 -7.63 22.97 -10.48
N TYR A 53 -8.79 23.24 -9.88
CA TYR A 53 -9.52 22.23 -9.10
C TYR A 53 -9.90 20.99 -9.92
N ALA A 54 -10.26 21.13 -11.19
CA ALA A 54 -10.57 19.99 -12.06
C ALA A 54 -9.33 19.11 -12.30
N GLY A 55 -8.18 19.73 -12.58
CA GLY A 55 -6.91 19.00 -12.70
C GLY A 55 -6.46 18.36 -11.40
N GLY A 56 -6.67 19.04 -10.27
CA GLY A 56 -6.40 18.49 -8.94
C GLY A 56 -7.20 17.23 -8.64
N ARG A 57 -8.50 17.21 -9.01
CA ARG A 57 -9.33 15.99 -8.89
C ARG A 57 -8.81 14.84 -9.74
N GLU A 58 -8.37 15.13 -10.97
CA GLU A 58 -7.84 14.10 -11.85
C GLU A 58 -6.54 13.50 -11.30
N ILE A 59 -5.62 14.32 -10.79
CA ILE A 59 -4.40 13.84 -10.14
C ILE A 59 -4.70 13.05 -8.86
N ALA A 60 -5.65 13.52 -8.04
CA ALA A 60 -6.09 12.79 -6.85
C ALA A 60 -6.66 11.40 -7.20
N ARG A 61 -7.40 11.30 -8.31
CA ARG A 61 -7.90 10.03 -8.85
C ARG A 61 -6.76 9.10 -9.26
N GLN A 62 -5.74 9.60 -9.94
CA GLN A 62 -4.55 8.81 -10.30
C GLN A 62 -3.81 8.27 -9.06
N LEU A 63 -3.64 9.12 -8.04
CA LEU A 63 -3.02 8.71 -6.78
C LEU A 63 -3.86 7.63 -6.08
N TYR A 64 -5.19 7.79 -6.04
CA TYR A 64 -6.10 6.80 -5.47
C TYR A 64 -5.92 5.42 -6.12
N TYR A 65 -5.89 5.35 -7.46
CA TYR A 65 -5.67 4.08 -8.15
C TYR A 65 -4.27 3.50 -7.90
N ALA A 66 -3.24 4.35 -7.82
CA ALA A 66 -1.89 3.89 -7.50
C ALA A 66 -1.82 3.26 -6.09
N LEU A 67 -2.53 3.83 -5.12
CA LEU A 67 -2.61 3.28 -3.77
C LEU A 67 -3.35 1.94 -3.73
N LEU A 68 -4.48 1.82 -4.45
CA LEU A 68 -5.20 0.55 -4.56
C LEU A 68 -4.33 -0.54 -5.19
N GLN A 69 -3.69 -0.24 -6.32
CA GLN A 69 -2.77 -1.18 -6.99
C GLN A 69 -1.59 -1.57 -6.09
N GLY A 70 -1.06 -0.60 -5.33
CA GLY A 70 0.00 -0.86 -4.35
C GLY A 70 -0.45 -1.80 -3.23
N ALA A 71 -1.64 -1.60 -2.67
CA ALA A 71 -2.20 -2.44 -1.63
C ALA A 71 -2.49 -3.87 -2.12
N GLU A 72 -3.01 -4.00 -3.34
CA GLU A 72 -3.25 -5.31 -3.98
C GLU A 72 -1.93 -6.05 -4.23
N SER A 73 -0.94 -5.37 -4.82
CA SER A 73 0.39 -5.93 -5.09
C SER A 73 1.07 -6.39 -3.80
N TYR A 74 1.00 -5.58 -2.75
CA TYR A 74 1.54 -5.93 -1.44
C TYR A 74 0.85 -7.18 -0.85
N SER A 75 -0.48 -7.22 -0.93
CA SER A 75 -1.26 -8.37 -0.43
C SER A 75 -0.92 -9.65 -1.19
N HIS A 76 -0.73 -9.56 -2.51
CA HIS A 76 -0.32 -10.70 -3.33
C HIS A 76 1.09 -11.19 -2.95
N ALA A 77 2.05 -10.28 -2.88
CA ALA A 77 3.42 -10.62 -2.49
C ALA A 77 3.49 -11.24 -1.09
N LEU A 78 2.68 -10.74 -0.14
CA LEU A 78 2.59 -11.31 1.20
C LEU A 78 2.04 -12.75 1.18
N ARG A 79 0.98 -13.01 0.40
CA ARG A 79 0.43 -14.37 0.23
C ARG A 79 1.45 -15.32 -0.37
N GLU A 80 2.16 -14.91 -1.41
CA GLU A 80 3.20 -15.72 -2.04
C GLU A 80 4.33 -16.05 -1.07
N ARG A 81 4.74 -15.10 -0.24
CA ARG A 81 5.75 -15.32 0.81
C ARG A 81 5.27 -16.34 1.84
N ILE A 82 4.04 -16.19 2.34
CA ILE A 82 3.44 -17.12 3.30
C ILE A 82 3.37 -18.54 2.71
N GLU A 83 2.95 -18.69 1.45
CA GLU A 83 2.84 -20.01 0.82
C GLU A 83 4.21 -20.65 0.60
N ARG A 84 5.25 -19.87 0.24
CA ARG A 84 6.63 -20.37 0.12
C ARG A 84 7.22 -20.79 1.46
N GLU A 85 6.90 -20.07 2.52
CA GLU A 85 7.40 -20.33 3.88
C GLU A 85 6.55 -21.37 4.63
N LYS A 86 5.45 -21.84 4.01
CA LYS A 86 4.57 -22.84 4.61
C LYS A 86 5.33 -24.16 4.78
N PRO A 87 5.41 -24.71 6.01
CA PRO A 87 6.14 -25.94 6.22
C PRO A 87 5.44 -27.09 5.49
N ILE A 88 6.19 -27.83 4.67
CA ILE A 88 5.75 -29.10 4.11
C ILE A 88 5.74 -30.09 5.26
N ILE A 89 4.56 -30.39 5.78
CA ILE A 89 4.38 -31.44 6.78
C ILE A 89 4.50 -32.78 6.05
N SER A 90 5.70 -33.37 6.05
CA SER A 90 5.99 -34.67 5.45
C SER A 90 5.66 -35.84 6.39
N GLU A 91 5.58 -35.58 7.69
CA GLU A 91 5.22 -36.58 8.70
C GLU A 91 3.72 -36.51 9.00
N PRO A 92 3.02 -37.65 9.17
CA PRO A 92 1.60 -37.64 9.47
C PRO A 92 1.35 -36.85 10.76
N LEU A 93 0.36 -35.94 10.72
CA LEU A 93 -0.05 -35.15 11.88
C LEU A 93 -0.24 -36.09 13.08
N PRO A 94 0.36 -35.78 14.25
CA PRO A 94 0.12 -36.59 15.43
C PRO A 94 -1.38 -36.64 15.67
N MET A 95 -1.91 -37.85 15.86
CA MET A 95 -3.32 -38.01 16.19
C MET A 95 -3.61 -37.17 17.41
N VAL A 96 -4.50 -36.18 17.27
CA VAL A 96 -4.97 -35.39 18.41
C VAL A 96 -5.60 -36.37 19.38
N GLN A 97 -4.89 -36.64 20.47
CA GLN A 97 -5.41 -37.50 21.52
C GLN A 97 -6.61 -36.76 22.11
N ALA A 98 -7.79 -37.42 22.08
CA ALA A 98 -9.02 -36.83 22.58
C ALA A 98 -8.76 -36.19 23.95
N PRO A 99 -9.27 -34.97 24.22
CA PRO A 99 -9.01 -34.31 25.48
C PRO A 99 -9.37 -35.28 26.61
N MET A 100 -8.39 -35.53 27.48
CA MET A 100 -8.58 -36.36 28.67
C MET A 100 -9.83 -35.83 29.41
N PRO A 101 -10.74 -36.71 29.87
CA PRO A 101 -11.90 -36.24 30.60
C PRO A 101 -11.41 -35.45 31.82
N VAL A 102 -11.74 -34.15 31.84
CA VAL A 102 -11.46 -33.29 32.98
C VAL A 102 -12.41 -33.71 34.09
N THR A 103 -11.90 -34.46 35.06
CA THR A 103 -12.65 -34.76 36.28
C THR A 103 -12.65 -33.49 37.13
N LEU A 104 -13.80 -32.79 37.17
CA LEU A 104 -14.06 -31.75 38.15
C LEU A 104 -14.04 -32.42 39.54
N GLN A 105 -12.92 -32.33 40.24
CA GLN A 105 -12.91 -32.56 41.68
C GLN A 105 -13.36 -31.27 42.35
N ASP A 106 -14.41 -31.39 43.17
CA ASP A 106 -15.07 -30.31 43.91
C ASP A 106 -14.09 -29.59 44.84
N SER A 107 -13.38 -28.59 44.33
CA SER A 107 -12.70 -27.61 45.17
C SER A 107 -13.71 -26.57 45.64
N VAL A 108 -14.38 -26.86 46.75
CA VAL A 108 -15.13 -25.89 47.55
C VAL A 108 -14.15 -24.81 48.01
N ILE A 109 -14.21 -23.65 47.37
CA ILE A 109 -13.51 -22.45 47.83
C ILE A 109 -14.33 -21.88 48.99
N THR A 110 -13.87 -22.13 50.22
CA THR A 110 -14.43 -21.46 51.41
C THR A 110 -13.83 -20.05 51.50
N ILE A 111 -14.67 -19.03 51.42
CA ILE A 111 -14.29 -17.62 51.65
C ILE A 111 -14.30 -17.37 53.17
N PRO A 112 -13.20 -16.91 53.80
CA PRO A 112 -13.23 -16.54 55.20
C PRO A 112 -14.01 -15.23 55.39
N ARG A 113 -14.73 -15.16 56.51
CA ARG A 113 -15.54 -14.01 56.94
C ARG A 113 -14.69 -12.80 57.32
#